data_AF-A0AAW6M6V8-F1
#
_entry.id   AF-A0AAW6M6V8-F1
#
_cell.length_a   1.000
_cell.length_b   1.000
_cell.length_c   1.000
_cell.angle_alpha   90.00
_cell.angle_beta   90.00
_cell.angle_gamma   90.00
#
_symmetry.space_group_name_H-M   'P 1'
#
loop_
_entity.id
_entity.type
_entity.pdbx_description
1 polymer ?
#
loop_
_entity_poly.entity_id
_entity_poly.type
_entity_poly.pdbx_seq_one_letter_code
_entity_poly.pdbx_strand_id
1 'polypeptide(L)'
;GTAFWSEVYSAFDEITLPKTAQMFMNHHQILDYRRFAARQTNDFLNEHCLLIKKYARNQWVTTNYIPNYDEGHIGGSPDLDFESYTRYMVYGDNEGIGRRGYRVGNPLRIAFANDFF
;
A
#
# COMPACT_ATOMS: atom_id res chain seq x y z
N GLY A 1 -3.35 -6.57 24.00
CA GLY A 1 -3.85 -7.93 24.27
C GLY A 1 -2.76 -8.95 24.03
N THR A 2 -1.76 -9.00 24.90
CA THR A 2 -0.59 -9.90 24.83
C THR A 2 -0.59 -10.96 25.91
N ALA A 3 -1.53 -10.90 26.86
CA ALA A 3 -1.66 -11.90 27.93
C ALA A 3 -2.11 -13.28 27.41
N PHE A 4 -2.82 -13.32 26.27
CA PHE A 4 -3.21 -14.57 25.63
C PHE A 4 -1.97 -15.29 25.09
N TRP A 5 -1.87 -16.60 25.36
CA TRP A 5 -0.73 -17.45 24.98
C TRP A 5 0.66 -16.91 25.39
N SER A 6 0.71 -16.15 26.50
CA SER A 6 1.95 -15.68 27.10
C SER A 6 2.85 -14.87 26.15
N GLU A 7 2.26 -14.10 25.24
CA GLU A 7 2.95 -13.19 24.32
C GLU A 7 3.35 -11.84 24.96
N VAL A 8 3.51 -11.80 26.29
CA VAL A 8 3.82 -10.57 27.02
C VAL A 8 5.28 -10.19 26.80
N TYR A 9 5.52 -8.96 26.36
CA TYR A 9 6.84 -8.35 26.24
C TYR A 9 7.14 -7.50 27.47
N SER A 10 8.35 -7.63 28.03
CA SER A 10 8.85 -6.83 29.15
C SER A 10 9.57 -5.56 28.67
N ALA A 11 10.02 -5.54 27.41
CA ALA A 11 10.68 -4.41 26.78
C ALA A 11 10.42 -4.39 25.26
N PHE A 12 10.65 -3.24 24.60
CA PHE A 12 10.40 -3.07 23.16
C PHE A 12 11.35 -3.86 22.26
N ASP A 13 12.58 -4.11 22.72
CA ASP A 13 13.60 -4.87 22.00
C ASP A 13 13.29 -6.37 21.92
N GLU A 14 12.39 -6.87 22.77
CA GLU A 14 11.84 -8.23 22.66
C GLU A 14 10.83 -8.38 21.50
N ILE A 15 10.28 -7.26 21.00
CA ILE A 15 9.31 -7.27 19.91
C ILE A 15 10.04 -7.53 18.59
N THR A 16 9.64 -8.61 17.92
CA THR A 16 10.17 -8.98 16.59
C THR A 16 9.12 -8.79 15.50
N LEU A 17 9.52 -8.95 14.24
CA LEU A 17 8.60 -8.95 13.11
C LEU A 17 7.58 -10.10 13.23
N PRO A 18 6.35 -9.95 12.72
CA PRO A 18 5.39 -11.04 12.71
C PRO A 18 5.95 -12.28 12.00
N LYS A 19 5.96 -13.43 12.69
CA LYS A 19 6.50 -14.68 12.15
C LYS A 19 5.40 -15.49 11.48
N THR A 20 4.99 -15.07 10.28
CA THR A 20 3.82 -15.61 9.56
C THR A 20 3.92 -17.11 9.20
N ALA A 21 5.10 -17.72 9.28
CA ALA A 21 5.28 -19.17 9.17
C ALA A 21 4.83 -19.95 10.42
N GLN A 22 4.57 -19.27 11.54
CA GLN A 22 4.09 -19.88 12.79
C GLN A 22 2.57 -19.91 12.81
N MET A 23 1.99 -20.97 13.39
CA MET A 23 0.56 -21.27 13.32
C MET A 23 -0.33 -20.23 14.03
N PHE A 24 0.26 -19.35 14.84
CA PHE A 24 -0.45 -18.39 15.68
C PHE A 24 0.38 -17.12 15.84
N MET A 25 -0.21 -15.99 15.46
CA MET A 25 0.41 -14.67 15.58
C MET A 25 -0.60 -13.68 16.12
N ASN A 26 -0.15 -12.77 16.98
CA ASN A 26 -0.98 -11.69 17.48
C ASN A 26 -1.50 -10.82 16.33
N HIS A 27 -2.82 -10.77 16.16
CA HIS A 27 -3.44 -9.96 15.10
C HIS A 27 -3.16 -8.47 15.28
N HIS A 28 -2.98 -7.99 16.51
CA HIS A 28 -2.59 -6.60 16.76
C HIS A 28 -1.17 -6.33 16.28
N GLN A 29 -0.22 -7.26 16.52
CA GLN A 29 1.15 -7.12 16.03
C GLN A 29 1.22 -7.15 14.50
N ILE A 30 0.43 -8.01 13.84
CA ILE A 30 0.33 -8.02 12.37
C ILE A 30 -0.20 -6.69 11.86
N LEU A 31 -1.27 -6.16 12.46
CA LEU A 31 -1.87 -4.89 12.05
C LEU A 31 -0.90 -3.72 12.24
N ASP A 32 -0.24 -3.65 13.39
CA ASP A 32 0.71 -2.57 13.68
C ASP A 32 1.95 -2.66 12.80
N TYR A 33 2.42 -3.88 12.48
CA TYR A 33 3.48 -4.07 11.50
C TYR A 33 3.06 -3.61 10.09
N ARG A 34 1.83 -3.91 9.64
CA ARG A 34 1.32 -3.40 8.35
C ARG A 34 1.28 -1.88 8.32
N ARG A 35 0.80 -1.24 9.39
CA ARG A 35 0.81 0.23 9.54
C ARG A 35 2.22 0.81 9.52
N PHE A 36 3.17 0.15 10.18
CA PHE A 36 4.57 0.53 10.17
C PHE A 36 5.14 0.44 8.75
N ALA A 37 4.96 -0.69 8.05
CA ALA A 37 5.45 -0.88 6.69
C ALA A 37 4.86 0.14 5.70
N ALA A 38 3.56 0.43 5.81
CA ALA A 38 2.90 1.48 5.04
C ALA A 38 3.55 2.85 5.29
N ARG A 39 3.70 3.23 6.56
CA ARG A 39 4.36 4.49 6.96
C ARG A 39 5.78 4.58 6.41
N GLN A 40 6.60 3.54 6.55
CA GLN A 40 7.98 3.55 6.04
C GLN A 40 8.03 3.73 4.53
N THR A 41 7.11 3.08 3.80
CA THR A 41 6.99 3.25 2.34
C THR A 41 6.62 4.70 1.98
N ASN A 42 5.66 5.27 2.70
CA ASN A 42 5.19 6.64 2.50
C ASN A 42 6.26 7.67 2.78
N ASP A 43 6.96 7.53 3.92
CA ASP A 43 8.03 8.43 4.35
C ASP A 43 9.17 8.41 3.33
N PHE A 44 9.60 7.22 2.89
CA PHE A 44 10.64 7.06 1.88
C PHE A 44 10.28 7.73 0.54
N LEU A 45 9.05 7.49 0.06
CA LEU A 45 8.57 8.12 -1.17
C LEU A 45 8.45 9.65 -1.03
N ASN A 46 8.01 10.13 0.13
CA ASN A 46 7.87 11.56 0.40
C ASN A 46 9.25 12.26 0.50
N GLU A 47 10.23 11.62 1.13
CA GLU A 47 11.62 12.08 1.15
C GLU A 47 12.20 12.22 -0.25
N HIS A 48 11.94 11.26 -1.14
CA HIS A 48 12.32 11.36 -2.55
C HIS A 48 11.65 12.55 -3.25
N CYS A 49 10.36 12.78 -2.99
CA CYS A 49 9.67 13.93 -3.55
C CYS A 49 10.32 15.26 -3.12
N LEU A 50 10.54 15.43 -1.81
CA LEU A 50 11.19 16.60 -1.25
C LEU A 50 12.60 16.80 -1.81
N LEU A 51 13.36 15.71 -1.97
CA LEU A 51 14.69 15.75 -2.55
C LEU A 51 14.66 16.21 -4.01
N ILE A 52 13.74 15.67 -4.83
CA ILE A 52 13.61 16.08 -6.24
C ILE A 52 13.22 17.55 -6.31
N LYS A 53 12.22 17.99 -5.55
CA LYS A 53 11.75 19.39 -5.52
C LYS A 53 12.83 20.40 -5.09
N LYS A 54 13.84 19.95 -4.34
CA LYS A 54 15.02 20.78 -4.00
C LYS A 54 15.84 21.15 -5.23
N TYR A 55 15.97 20.26 -6.21
CA TYR A 55 16.88 20.42 -7.35
C TYR A 55 16.17 20.64 -8.70
N ALA A 56 15.00 20.04 -8.92
CA ALA A 56 14.20 20.21 -10.13
C ALA A 56 13.25 21.40 -9.96
N ARG A 57 13.45 22.45 -10.76
CA ARG A 57 12.57 23.63 -10.77
C ARG A 57 11.52 23.49 -11.87
N ASN A 58 10.29 23.95 -11.59
CA ASN A 58 9.17 23.94 -12.55
C ASN A 58 8.85 22.55 -13.13
N GLN A 59 9.04 21.49 -12.35
CA GLN A 59 8.69 20.11 -12.70
C GLN A 59 7.73 19.57 -11.65
N TRP A 60 6.73 18.79 -12.09
CA TRP A 60 5.90 18.02 -11.19
C TRP A 60 6.58 16.73 -10.77
N VAL A 61 6.35 16.32 -9.53
CA VAL A 61 6.79 15.05 -8.97
C VAL A 61 5.56 14.23 -8.61
N THR A 62 5.52 13.02 -9.15
CA THR A 62 4.44 12.04 -8.94
C THR A 62 5.04 10.64 -8.82
N THR A 63 4.22 9.67 -8.43
CA THR A 63 4.53 8.24 -8.49
C THR A 63 3.43 7.52 -9.24
N ASN A 64 3.75 6.36 -9.84
CA ASN A 64 2.80 5.49 -10.52
C ASN A 64 2.34 4.35 -9.58
N TYR A 65 1.41 4.63 -8.68
CA TYR A 65 0.87 3.62 -7.79
C TYR A 65 0.29 2.42 -8.54
N ILE A 66 0.36 1.26 -7.89
CA ILE A 66 -0.35 0.05 -8.30
C ILE A 66 -1.56 -0.16 -7.37
N PRO A 67 -2.61 -0.87 -7.80
CA PRO A 67 -3.86 -1.02 -7.07
C PRO A 67 -3.73 -2.02 -5.89
N ASN A 68 -2.87 -1.70 -4.93
CA ASN A 68 -2.54 -2.52 -3.77
C ASN A 68 -3.17 -1.94 -2.50
N TYR A 69 -4.49 -1.84 -2.54
CA TYR A 69 -5.30 -1.02 -1.63
C TYR A 69 -5.19 -1.42 -0.15
N ASP A 70 -4.92 -2.69 0.13
CA ASP A 70 -4.87 -3.22 1.50
C ASP A 70 -3.52 -2.98 2.19
N GLU A 71 -2.49 -2.56 1.46
CA GLU A 71 -1.20 -2.21 2.05
C GLU A 71 -1.19 -0.83 2.71
N GLY A 72 -2.14 0.06 2.39
CA GLY A 72 -2.33 1.33 3.08
C GLY A 72 -1.29 2.43 2.81
N HIS A 73 -0.46 2.27 1.76
CA HIS A 73 0.52 3.28 1.35
C HIS A 73 -0.01 4.30 0.32
N ILE A 74 -1.16 4.03 -0.29
CA ILE A 74 -1.80 4.94 -1.25
C ILE A 74 -2.22 6.22 -0.51
N GLY A 75 -1.93 7.39 -1.09
CA GLY A 75 -2.21 8.70 -0.50
C GLY A 75 -1.36 9.09 0.71
N GLY A 76 -0.33 8.31 1.03
CA GLY A 76 0.51 8.54 2.20
C GLY A 76 1.66 9.54 2.02
N SER A 77 1.93 10.00 0.80
CA SER A 77 3.06 10.90 0.48
C SER A 77 2.55 12.31 0.12
N PRO A 78 2.35 13.20 1.11
CA PRO A 78 1.61 14.45 0.94
C PRO A 78 2.31 15.49 0.06
N ASP A 79 3.62 15.37 -0.18
CA ASP A 79 4.36 16.35 -0.97
C ASP A 79 4.33 16.08 -2.48
N LEU A 80 3.75 14.96 -2.95
CA LEU A 80 3.53 14.74 -4.39
C LEU A 80 2.62 15.83 -4.97
N ASP A 81 2.87 16.24 -6.22
CA ASP A 81 2.05 17.27 -6.86
C ASP A 81 0.68 16.74 -7.30
N PHE A 82 0.63 15.45 -7.65
CA PHE A 82 -0.58 14.69 -7.92
C PHE A 82 -0.27 13.19 -7.84
N GLU A 83 -1.29 12.38 -7.62
CA GLU A 83 -1.18 10.93 -7.67
C GLU A 83 -1.39 10.44 -9.10
N SER A 84 -0.64 9.42 -9.49
CA SER A 84 -0.88 8.70 -10.74
C SER A 84 -0.89 7.20 -10.44
N TYR A 85 -1.57 6.41 -11.27
CA TYR A 85 -1.67 4.98 -11.05
C TYR A 85 -1.62 4.19 -12.36
N THR A 86 -1.17 2.95 -12.27
CA THR A 86 -1.13 2.00 -13.38
C THR A 86 -2.26 0.99 -13.24
N ARG A 87 -3.10 0.86 -14.27
CA ARG A 87 -4.15 -0.17 -14.33
C ARG A 87 -4.06 -1.01 -15.59
N TYR A 88 -3.84 -2.31 -15.37
CA TYR A 88 -4.05 -3.34 -16.38
C TYR A 88 -5.47 -3.88 -16.27
N MET A 89 -6.30 -3.55 -17.26
CA MET A 89 -7.72 -3.91 -17.24
C MET A 89 -7.95 -5.42 -17.43
N VAL A 90 -7.02 -6.10 -18.10
CA VAL A 90 -7.05 -7.54 -18.36
C VAL A 90 -5.76 -8.14 -17.83
N TYR A 91 -5.82 -8.86 -16.71
CA TYR A 91 -4.66 -9.55 -16.14
C TYR A 91 -5.00 -10.93 -15.54
N GLY A 92 -6.18 -11.47 -15.88
CA GLY A 92 -6.55 -12.86 -15.58
C GLY A 92 -7.27 -13.10 -14.25
N ASP A 93 -7.79 -12.05 -13.61
CA ASP A 93 -8.54 -12.17 -12.35
C ASP A 93 -10.06 -12.35 -12.52
N ASN A 94 -10.62 -11.93 -13.66
CA ASN A 94 -12.01 -12.21 -14.06
C ASN A 94 -12.20 -12.21 -15.59
N GLU A 95 -13.42 -12.58 -16.02
CA GLU A 95 -13.81 -12.63 -17.45
C GLU A 95 -14.29 -11.28 -18.03
N GLY A 96 -14.25 -10.20 -17.25
CA GLY A 96 -14.78 -8.88 -17.57
C GLY A 96 -16.31 -8.83 -17.62
N ILE A 97 -16.86 -7.83 -18.32
CA ILE A 97 -18.32 -7.67 -18.50
C ILE A 97 -18.73 -7.95 -19.95
N GLY A 98 -19.74 -8.83 -20.11
CA GLY A 98 -20.35 -9.14 -21.41
C GLY A 98 -19.47 -9.94 -22.36
N ARG A 99 -19.92 -10.09 -23.62
CA ARG A 99 -19.27 -10.97 -24.61
C ARG A 99 -17.80 -10.62 -24.92
N ARG A 100 -17.40 -9.36 -24.75
CA ARG A 100 -16.02 -8.90 -24.95
C ARG A 100 -15.23 -8.75 -23.66
N GLY A 101 -15.80 -9.13 -22.51
CA GLY A 101 -15.22 -8.88 -21.20
C GLY A 101 -13.75 -9.27 -21.09
N TYR A 102 -13.39 -10.47 -21.56
CA TYR A 102 -12.01 -10.96 -21.49
C TYR A 102 -10.99 -10.12 -22.31
N ARG A 103 -11.46 -9.29 -23.25
CA ARG A 103 -10.61 -8.40 -24.06
C ARG A 103 -10.47 -7.00 -23.48
N VAL A 104 -11.46 -6.52 -22.72
CA VAL A 104 -11.53 -5.12 -22.25
C VAL A 104 -11.45 -4.99 -20.73
N GLY A 105 -11.71 -6.06 -19.99
CA GLY A 105 -11.75 -6.07 -18.54
C GLY A 105 -13.06 -5.55 -17.95
N ASN A 106 -13.11 -5.48 -16.62
CA ASN A 106 -14.22 -4.86 -15.90
C ASN A 106 -13.96 -3.34 -15.75
N PRO A 107 -14.77 -2.44 -16.36
CA PRO A 107 -14.57 -0.99 -16.29
C PRO A 107 -14.70 -0.41 -14.87
N LEU A 108 -15.42 -1.07 -13.96
CA LEU A 108 -15.56 -0.62 -12.57
C LEU A 108 -14.22 -0.57 -11.82
N ARG A 109 -13.19 -1.24 -12.34
CA ARG A 109 -11.82 -1.17 -11.80
C ARG A 109 -11.20 0.22 -11.90
N ILE A 110 -11.62 1.02 -12.88
CA ILE A 110 -11.16 2.41 -13.03
C ILE A 110 -11.89 3.28 -12.02
N ALA A 111 -13.22 3.14 -11.93
CA ALA A 111 -14.02 3.86 -10.94
C ALA A 111 -13.50 3.61 -9.52
N PHE A 112 -13.29 2.34 -9.14
CA PHE A 112 -12.73 2.00 -7.84
C PHE A 112 -11.31 2.53 -7.62
N ALA A 113 -10.48 2.65 -8.66
CA ALA A 113 -9.16 3.26 -8.51
C ALA A 113 -9.29 4.76 -8.21
N ASN A 114 -10.18 5.48 -8.89
CA ASN A 114 -10.42 6.91 -8.68
C ASN A 114 -11.00 7.24 -7.29
N ASP A 115 -11.53 6.26 -6.56
CA ASP A 115 -11.96 6.48 -5.17
C ASP A 115 -10.77 6.52 -4.18
N PHE A 116 -9.57 6.09 -4.61
CA PHE A 116 -8.36 6.00 -3.78
C PHE A 116 -7.25 7.00 -4.15
N PHE A 117 -7.19 7.43 -5.42
CA PHE A 117 -6.12 8.29 -5.97
C PHE A 117 -6.64 9.66 -6.38
#